data_AF-X1RFL8-F1
#
_entry.id   AF-X1RFL8-F1
#
_cell.length_a   1.000
_cell.length_b   1.000
_cell.length_c   1.000
_cell.angle_alpha   90.00
_cell.angle_beta   90.00
_cell.angle_gamma   90.00
#
_symmetry.space_group_name_H-M   'P 1'
#
loop_
_entity.id
_entity.type
_entity.pdbx_description
1 polymer ?
#
loop_
_entity_poly.entity_id
_entity_poly.type
_entity_poly.pdbx_seq_one_letter_code
_entity_poly.pdbx_strand_id
1 'polypeptide(L)'
;MSGTFDDTNRQAIPRCLDYSTACALGLLRIAREHERIIRPEFQKFRAISKWQESHNIYTAVDLLAEALILKDFKSEHAIEAADYVLNKSKTTNTVLNELASHFLEQPSKQNIQSTQISEPQIAYPAIANLKKSIRFYDRNPIAWCDMALYYATLAQMDKARTAMKVALNLAPNNRFILRSASSCFNHLREPDRAVSILRRSPLHLLDP
;
A
#
# COMPACT_ATOMS: atom_id res chain seq x y z
N MET A 1 5.48 -2.26 39.72
CA MET A 1 4.72 -3.51 39.68
C MET A 1 5.22 -4.30 38.48
N SER A 2 5.98 -5.37 38.70
CA SER A 2 6.50 -6.22 37.63
C SER A 2 5.37 -7.15 37.21
N GLY A 3 4.82 -6.95 36.01
CA GLY A 3 3.79 -7.84 35.46
C GLY A 3 4.43 -9.18 35.11
N THR A 4 3.99 -10.24 35.77
CA THR A 4 4.29 -11.62 35.40
C THR A 4 3.62 -11.89 34.05
N PHE A 5 4.37 -11.87 32.95
CA PHE A 5 3.89 -12.33 31.65
C PHE A 5 3.79 -13.85 31.68
N ASP A 6 2.61 -14.38 31.32
CA ASP A 6 2.37 -15.81 31.18
C ASP A 6 3.05 -16.33 29.90
N ASP A 7 4.10 -17.14 30.07
CA ASP A 7 4.95 -17.65 29.00
C ASP A 7 4.45 -18.95 28.36
N THR A 8 3.35 -19.52 28.88
CA THR A 8 2.87 -20.83 28.42
C THR A 8 2.30 -20.83 27.00
N ASN A 9 1.92 -19.66 26.47
CA ASN A 9 1.32 -19.52 25.14
C ASN A 9 1.91 -18.35 24.33
N ARG A 10 3.24 -18.28 24.23
CA ARG A 10 3.90 -17.28 23.37
C ARG A 10 3.65 -17.59 21.89
N GLN A 11 2.76 -16.83 21.27
CA GLN A 11 2.57 -16.84 19.82
C GLN A 11 3.56 -15.89 19.16
N ALA A 12 4.48 -16.44 18.37
CA ALA A 12 5.42 -15.63 17.60
C ALA A 12 4.70 -14.96 16.43
N ILE A 13 4.36 -13.68 16.56
CA ILE A 13 3.67 -12.94 15.49
C ILE A 13 4.60 -12.86 14.27
N PRO A 14 4.14 -13.25 13.06
CA PRO A 14 4.95 -13.11 11.86
C PRO A 14 5.27 -11.63 11.67
N ARG A 15 6.56 -11.29 11.56
CA ARG A 15 7.06 -9.93 11.29
C ARG A 15 6.82 -9.52 9.82
N CYS A 16 5.65 -9.85 9.30
CA CYS A 16 5.21 -9.51 7.97
C CYS A 16 4.37 -8.25 8.02
N LEU A 17 4.52 -7.41 7.02
CA LEU A 17 3.77 -6.19 6.84
C LEU A 17 2.73 -6.44 5.77
N ASP A 18 1.50 -5.97 5.98
CA ASP A 18 0.49 -5.90 4.93
C ASP A 18 0.96 -4.95 3.81
N TYR A 19 0.34 -5.06 2.64
CA TYR A 19 0.77 -4.31 1.47
C TYR A 19 0.75 -2.80 1.69
N SER A 20 -0.28 -2.29 2.38
CA SER A 20 -0.42 -0.86 2.62
C SER A 20 0.74 -0.31 3.45
N THR A 21 1.13 -1.00 4.52
CA THR A 21 2.26 -0.61 5.37
C THR A 21 3.60 -0.81 4.66
N ALA A 22 3.77 -1.90 3.90
CA ALA A 22 4.98 -2.13 3.11
C ALA A 22 5.20 -1.02 2.05
N CYS A 23 4.13 -0.56 1.41
CA CYS A 23 4.13 0.59 0.50
C CYS A 23 4.49 1.89 1.22
N ALA A 24 3.82 2.19 2.34
CA ALA A 24 4.04 3.41 3.11
C ALA A 24 5.49 3.51 3.64
N LEU A 25 6.08 2.38 4.02
CA LEU A 25 7.47 2.28 4.46
C LEU A 25 8.48 2.27 3.30
N GLY A 26 8.03 2.28 2.05
CA GLY A 26 8.89 2.26 0.88
C GLY A 26 9.66 0.96 0.67
N LEU A 27 9.26 -0.14 1.34
CA LEU A 27 9.95 -1.43 1.28
C LEU A 27 9.84 -2.11 -0.09
N LEU A 28 8.84 -1.72 -0.88
CA LEU A 28 8.63 -2.25 -2.24
C LEU A 28 9.48 -1.55 -3.29
N ARG A 29 10.18 -0.47 -2.92
CA ARG A 29 10.96 0.32 -3.87
C ARG A 29 12.20 -0.46 -4.27
N ILE A 30 12.34 -0.71 -5.57
CA ILE A 30 13.62 -1.07 -6.16
C ILE A 30 14.45 0.20 -6.12
N ALA A 31 15.67 0.13 -5.59
CA ALA A 31 16.65 1.18 -5.83
C ALA A 31 16.99 1.15 -7.32
N ARG A 32 16.12 1.72 -8.17
CA ARG A 32 16.48 2.04 -9.54
C ARG A 32 17.48 3.16 -9.44
N GLU A 33 18.76 2.85 -9.62
CA GLU A 33 19.70 3.84 -10.09
C GLU A 33 19.17 4.38 -11.43
N HIS A 34 18.99 5.69 -11.48
CA HIS A 34 18.63 6.48 -12.66
C HIS A 34 17.22 6.27 -13.27
N GLU A 35 16.30 7.15 -12.86
CA GLU A 35 15.37 7.74 -13.81
C GLU A 35 15.75 9.22 -14.01
N ARG A 36 15.92 9.57 -15.30
CA ARG A 36 16.37 10.88 -15.78
C ARG A 36 15.62 12.00 -15.07
N ILE A 37 16.38 13.00 -14.61
CA ILE A 37 15.84 14.27 -14.13
C ILE A 37 15.15 14.94 -15.34
N ILE A 38 13.89 14.62 -15.59
CA ILE A 38 13.00 15.52 -16.32
C ILE A 38 12.91 16.71 -15.39
N ARG A 39 13.48 17.86 -15.80
CA ARG A 39 13.49 19.07 -14.96
C ARG A 39 12.04 19.47 -14.69
N PRO A 40 11.53 19.25 -13.47
CA PRO A 40 10.11 19.41 -13.17
C PRO A 40 9.68 20.87 -13.19
N GLU A 41 10.65 21.78 -13.09
CA GLU A 41 10.44 23.22 -13.08
C GLU A 41 9.72 23.72 -14.34
N PHE A 42 10.00 23.17 -15.53
CA PHE A 42 9.41 23.70 -16.78
C PHE A 42 7.95 23.34 -16.97
N GLN A 43 7.51 22.17 -16.48
CA GLN A 43 6.10 21.76 -16.56
C GLN A 43 5.26 22.60 -15.57
N LYS A 44 5.80 22.85 -14.37
CA LYS A 44 5.10 23.55 -13.28
C LYS A 44 4.61 24.93 -13.70
N PHE A 45 5.46 25.70 -14.39
CA PHE A 45 5.09 27.03 -14.88
C PHE A 45 3.92 26.98 -15.86
N ARG A 46 3.85 25.96 -16.71
CA ARG A 46 2.81 25.86 -17.74
C ARG A 46 1.43 25.57 -17.14
N ALA A 47 1.33 24.64 -16.18
CA ALA A 47 0.05 24.33 -15.55
C ALA A 47 -0.46 25.51 -14.70
N ILE A 48 0.44 26.21 -14.00
CA ILE A 48 0.09 27.43 -13.25
C ILE A 48 -0.43 28.51 -14.20
N SER A 49 0.25 28.78 -15.32
CA SER A 49 -0.21 29.78 -16.29
C SER A 49 -1.58 29.42 -16.88
N LYS A 50 -1.81 28.16 -17.26
CA LYS A 50 -3.12 27.71 -17.76
C LYS A 50 -4.25 27.86 -16.74
N TRP A 51 -3.96 27.60 -15.47
CA TRP A 51 -4.91 27.76 -14.37
C TRP A 51 -5.27 29.24 -14.18
N GLN A 52 -4.27 30.12 -14.18
CA GLN A 52 -4.48 31.56 -14.07
C GLN A 52 -5.26 32.13 -15.27
N GLU A 53 -4.97 31.66 -16.48
CA GLU A 53 -5.70 32.05 -17.70
C GLU A 53 -7.13 31.54 -17.73
N SER A 54 -7.37 30.32 -17.24
CA SER A 54 -8.69 29.68 -17.30
C SER A 54 -8.98 28.89 -16.02
N HIS A 55 -9.88 29.42 -15.20
CA HIS A 55 -10.31 28.79 -13.95
C HIS A 55 -11.38 27.73 -14.22
N ASN A 56 -10.98 26.61 -14.84
CA ASN A 56 -11.85 25.50 -15.22
C ASN A 56 -11.45 24.22 -14.47
N ILE A 57 -12.37 23.25 -14.38
CA ILE A 57 -12.13 21.98 -13.68
C ILE A 57 -10.94 21.23 -14.29
N TYR A 58 -10.81 21.23 -15.63
CA TYR A 58 -9.72 20.53 -16.32
C TYR A 58 -8.35 21.10 -15.97
N THR A 59 -8.21 22.43 -15.94
CA THR A 59 -6.95 23.10 -15.60
C THR A 59 -6.64 23.00 -14.12
N ALA A 60 -7.66 23.01 -13.25
CA ALA A 60 -7.49 22.72 -11.83
C ALA A 60 -6.92 21.32 -11.60
N VAL A 61 -7.51 20.30 -12.24
CA VAL A 61 -7.08 18.90 -12.12
C VAL A 61 -5.68 18.68 -12.69
N ASP A 62 -5.35 19.30 -13.83
CA ASP A 62 -4.02 19.23 -14.44
C ASP A 62 -2.95 19.79 -13.47
N LEU A 63 -3.20 20.97 -12.89
CA LEU A 63 -2.31 21.60 -11.91
C LEU A 63 -2.18 20.77 -10.63
N LEU A 64 -3.30 20.24 -10.12
CA LEU A 64 -3.33 19.37 -8.94
C LEU A 64 -2.53 18.08 -9.16
N ALA A 65 -2.73 17.42 -10.29
CA ALA A 65 -2.04 16.19 -10.66
C ALA A 65 -0.52 16.44 -10.77
N GLU A 66 -0.14 17.56 -11.35
CA GLU A 66 1.26 17.95 -11.45
C GLU A 66 1.87 18.24 -10.07
N ALA A 67 1.19 19.01 -9.22
CA ALA A 67 1.64 19.28 -7.86
C ALA A 67 1.80 17.99 -7.03
N LEU A 68 0.90 17.00 -7.21
CA LEU A 68 0.99 15.67 -6.60
C LEU A 68 2.24 14.91 -7.08
N ILE A 69 2.50 14.89 -8.38
CA ILE A 69 3.68 14.21 -8.96
C ILE A 69 4.97 14.85 -8.44
N LEU A 70 5.01 16.18 -8.36
CA LEU A 70 6.16 16.95 -7.88
C LEU A 70 6.28 16.98 -6.36
N LYS A 71 5.27 16.48 -5.63
CA LYS A 71 5.17 16.54 -4.17
C LYS A 71 5.22 17.97 -3.62
N ASP A 72 4.72 18.93 -4.38
CA ASP A 72 4.67 20.34 -4.00
C ASP A 72 3.36 20.70 -3.31
N PHE A 73 3.16 20.15 -2.12
CA PHE A 73 1.96 20.36 -1.31
C PHE A 73 1.84 21.77 -0.69
N LYS A 74 2.83 22.63 -0.92
CA LYS A 74 2.88 24.00 -0.38
C LYS A 74 2.54 25.06 -1.43
N SER A 75 2.32 24.67 -2.67
CA SER A 75 1.96 25.61 -3.73
C SER A 75 0.58 26.20 -3.48
N GLU A 76 0.52 27.53 -3.36
CA GLU A 76 -0.72 28.28 -3.17
C GLU A 76 -1.73 28.00 -4.29
N HIS A 77 -1.30 28.06 -5.55
CA HIS A 77 -2.15 27.77 -6.71
C HIS A 77 -2.68 26.33 -6.75
N ALA A 78 -1.91 25.36 -6.25
CA ALA A 78 -2.37 23.98 -6.18
C ALA A 78 -3.40 23.76 -5.06
N ILE A 79 -3.25 24.46 -3.94
CA ILE A 79 -4.24 24.48 -2.85
C ILE A 79 -5.54 25.13 -3.35
N GLU A 80 -5.45 26.28 -4.02
CA GLU A 80 -6.60 26.96 -4.65
C GLU A 80 -7.31 26.06 -5.66
N ALA A 81 -6.55 25.36 -6.51
CA ALA A 81 -7.11 24.41 -7.47
C ALA A 81 -7.84 23.25 -6.79
N ALA A 82 -7.31 22.74 -5.65
CA ALA A 82 -7.96 21.69 -4.88
C ALA A 82 -9.27 22.14 -4.24
N ASP A 83 -9.29 23.32 -3.62
CA ASP A 83 -10.51 23.92 -3.08
C ASP A 83 -11.54 24.19 -4.18
N TYR A 84 -11.09 24.63 -5.36
CA TYR A 84 -11.97 24.82 -6.51
C TYR A 84 -12.63 23.52 -6.96
N VAL A 85 -11.86 22.44 -7.06
CA VAL A 85 -12.38 21.10 -7.39
C VAL A 85 -13.42 20.71 -6.34
N LEU A 86 -13.10 20.74 -5.04
CA LEU A 86 -14.03 20.36 -3.98
C LEU A 86 -15.32 21.19 -3.97
N ASN A 87 -15.24 22.48 -4.26
CA ASN A 87 -16.43 23.33 -4.30
C ASN A 87 -17.30 23.08 -5.53
N LYS A 88 -16.71 22.76 -6.68
CA LYS A 88 -17.45 22.62 -7.95
C LYS A 88 -17.89 21.18 -8.27
N SER A 89 -17.14 20.16 -7.83
CA SER A 89 -17.45 18.74 -8.04
C SER A 89 -18.11 18.04 -6.85
N LYS A 90 -18.61 18.81 -5.86
CA LYS A 90 -19.32 18.30 -4.67
C LYS A 90 -20.42 17.27 -4.97
N THR A 91 -20.97 17.26 -6.18
CA THR A 91 -22.08 16.38 -6.59
C THR A 91 -21.77 15.40 -7.73
N THR A 92 -20.68 15.55 -8.49
CA THR A 92 -20.57 14.91 -9.82
C THR A 92 -19.45 13.91 -10.01
N ASN A 93 -18.35 13.96 -9.23
CA ASN A 93 -17.23 13.03 -9.41
C ASN A 93 -16.50 12.72 -8.10
N THR A 94 -16.72 11.52 -7.57
CA THR A 94 -16.12 11.02 -6.32
C THR A 94 -14.59 10.96 -6.40
N VAL A 95 -14.04 10.55 -7.55
CA VAL A 95 -12.59 10.40 -7.75
C VAL A 95 -11.87 11.74 -7.68
N LEU A 96 -12.46 12.79 -8.26
CA LEU A 96 -11.87 14.13 -8.22
C LEU A 96 -11.92 14.71 -6.80
N ASN A 97 -13.01 14.46 -6.07
CA ASN A 97 -13.12 14.88 -4.68
C ASN A 97 -12.10 14.17 -3.79
N GLU A 98 -11.94 12.86 -3.94
CA GLU A 98 -10.91 12.09 -3.22
C GLU A 98 -9.50 12.57 -3.54
N LEU A 99 -9.22 12.89 -4.80
CA LEU A 99 -7.91 13.40 -5.21
C LEU A 99 -7.62 14.76 -4.58
N ALA A 100 -8.58 15.69 -4.63
CA ALA A 100 -8.42 17.02 -4.07
C ALA A 100 -8.33 17.01 -2.53
N SER A 101 -9.16 16.19 -1.87
CA SER A 101 -9.08 16.02 -0.41
C SER A 101 -7.75 15.40 0.01
N HIS A 102 -7.29 14.37 -0.72
CA HIS A 102 -6.00 13.73 -0.45
C HIS A 102 -4.81 14.69 -0.62
N PHE A 103 -4.89 15.63 -1.56
CA PHE A 103 -3.85 16.66 -1.70
C PHE A 103 -3.81 17.63 -0.51
N LEU A 104 -4.98 18.11 -0.08
CA LEU A 104 -5.12 19.08 1.02
C LEU A 104 -4.84 18.51 2.40
N GLU A 105 -5.22 17.25 2.65
CA GLU A 105 -4.88 16.53 3.88
C GLU A 105 -3.37 16.40 4.09
N GLN A 106 -2.60 16.65 3.03
CA GLN A 106 -1.18 16.36 2.88
C GLN A 106 -0.93 14.86 3.14
N PRO A 107 0.13 14.25 2.58
CA PRO A 107 0.82 13.24 3.33
C PRO A 107 1.45 13.99 4.51
N SER A 108 0.64 14.37 5.51
CA SER A 108 1.14 14.50 6.86
C SER A 108 2.02 13.27 7.07
N LYS A 109 3.06 13.40 7.88
CA LYS A 109 3.66 12.22 8.47
C LYS A 109 2.50 11.53 9.18
N GLN A 110 1.74 10.68 8.48
CA GLN A 110 0.92 9.67 9.08
C GLN A 110 1.96 9.07 9.99
N ASN A 111 1.79 9.30 11.28
CA ASN A 111 2.41 8.46 12.25
C ASN A 111 1.95 7.10 11.76
N ILE A 112 2.85 6.41 11.05
CA ILE A 112 2.70 5.01 10.72
C ILE A 112 2.80 4.42 12.11
N GLN A 113 1.70 4.52 12.87
CA GLN A 113 1.36 3.56 13.87
C GLN A 113 1.33 2.32 13.02
N SER A 114 2.45 1.59 13.03
CA SER A 114 2.50 0.23 12.54
C SER A 114 1.22 -0.38 13.08
N THR A 115 0.21 -0.55 12.22
CA THR A 115 -1.04 -1.16 12.62
C THR A 115 -0.59 -2.53 13.04
N GLN A 116 -0.45 -2.71 14.35
CA GLN A 116 0.06 -3.95 14.87
C GLN A 116 -1.01 -4.95 14.48
N ILE A 117 -0.71 -5.73 13.43
CA ILE A 117 -1.52 -6.85 12.90
C ILE A 117 -1.82 -7.87 14.03
N SER A 118 -1.19 -7.66 15.19
CA SER A 118 -1.26 -8.34 16.46
C SER A 118 -2.62 -8.33 17.17
N GLU A 119 -3.52 -7.38 16.92
CA GLU A 119 -4.80 -7.35 17.64
C GLU A 119 -5.92 -8.08 16.89
N PRO A 120 -6.56 -9.11 17.50
CA PRO A 120 -7.68 -9.82 16.89
C PRO A 120 -8.83 -8.90 16.48
N GLN A 121 -9.02 -7.81 17.22
CA GLN A 121 -10.04 -6.80 16.98
C GLN A 121 -9.85 -6.08 15.63
N ILE A 122 -8.61 -5.99 15.14
CA ILE A 122 -8.26 -5.38 13.84
C ILE A 122 -8.28 -6.43 12.73
N ALA A 123 -7.83 -7.65 13.02
CA ALA A 123 -7.66 -8.71 12.03
C ALA A 123 -9.01 -9.21 11.46
N TYR A 124 -10.04 -9.40 12.28
CA TYR A 124 -11.34 -9.89 11.78
C TYR A 124 -12.04 -8.93 10.80
N PRO A 125 -12.18 -7.62 11.11
CA PRO A 125 -12.71 -6.64 10.16
C PRO A 125 -11.88 -6.57 8.87
N ALA A 126 -10.55 -6.60 8.98
CA ALA A 126 -9.66 -6.58 7.81
C ALA A 126 -9.91 -7.79 6.89
N ILE A 127 -9.99 -9.01 7.46
CA ILE A 127 -10.32 -10.22 6.70
C ILE A 127 -11.71 -10.10 6.06
N ALA A 128 -12.71 -9.56 6.76
CA ALA A 128 -14.05 -9.38 6.20
C ALA A 128 -14.04 -8.43 4.99
N ASN A 129 -13.31 -7.33 5.08
CA ASN A 129 -13.15 -6.38 3.98
C ASN A 129 -12.38 -6.98 2.79
N LEU A 130 -11.29 -7.71 3.07
CA LEU A 130 -10.52 -8.42 2.04
C LEU A 130 -11.38 -9.47 1.32
N LYS A 131 -12.20 -10.23 2.05
CA LYS A 131 -13.16 -11.17 1.43
C LYS A 131 -14.17 -10.49 0.53
N LYS A 132 -14.70 -9.33 0.92
CA LYS A 132 -15.59 -8.54 0.07
C LYS A 132 -14.85 -8.10 -1.19
N SER A 133 -13.64 -7.56 -1.05
CA SER A 133 -12.79 -7.15 -2.18
C SER A 133 -12.52 -8.28 -3.15
N ILE A 134 -12.12 -9.45 -2.65
CA ILE A 134 -11.84 -10.66 -3.45
C ILE A 134 -13.08 -11.14 -4.22
N ARG A 135 -14.31 -10.93 -3.73
CA ARG A 135 -15.53 -11.28 -4.49
C ARG A 135 -15.68 -10.45 -5.76
N PHE A 136 -15.22 -9.20 -5.75
CA PHE A 136 -15.26 -8.32 -6.92
C PHE A 136 -13.99 -8.42 -7.76
N TYR A 137 -12.84 -8.71 -7.12
CA TYR A 137 -11.51 -8.76 -7.72
C TYR A 137 -10.80 -10.06 -7.33
N ASP A 138 -11.29 -11.18 -7.85
CA ASP A 138 -10.84 -12.54 -7.51
C ASP A 138 -9.37 -12.81 -7.85
N ARG A 139 -8.87 -12.17 -8.91
CA ARG A 139 -7.48 -12.24 -9.39
C ARG A 139 -6.54 -11.23 -8.72
N ASN A 140 -6.94 -10.56 -7.64
CA ASN A 140 -6.06 -9.65 -6.92
C ASN A 140 -5.12 -10.42 -5.96
N PRO A 141 -3.84 -10.63 -6.31
CA PRO A 141 -2.95 -11.47 -5.51
C PRO A 141 -2.56 -10.80 -4.17
N ILE A 142 -2.58 -9.47 -4.12
CA ILE A 142 -2.24 -8.69 -2.93
C ILE A 142 -3.31 -8.92 -1.84
N ALA A 143 -4.59 -8.89 -2.22
CA ALA A 143 -5.68 -9.12 -1.27
C ALA A 143 -5.62 -10.54 -0.66
N TRP A 144 -5.26 -11.54 -1.46
CA TRP A 144 -5.02 -12.91 -0.97
C TRP A 144 -3.81 -12.99 -0.04
N CYS A 145 -2.73 -12.27 -0.36
CA CYS A 145 -1.52 -12.21 0.46
C CYS A 145 -1.80 -11.58 1.83
N ASP A 146 -2.40 -10.39 1.87
CA ASP A 146 -2.73 -9.71 3.13
C ASP A 146 -3.69 -10.55 3.97
N MET A 147 -4.70 -11.19 3.34
CA MET A 147 -5.62 -12.08 4.05
C MET A 147 -4.89 -13.28 4.67
N ALA A 148 -3.87 -13.83 4.00
CA ALA A 148 -3.05 -14.89 4.55
C ALA A 148 -2.25 -14.43 5.78
N LEU A 149 -1.72 -13.20 5.76
CA LEU A 149 -0.99 -12.63 6.89
C LEU A 149 -1.91 -12.42 8.11
N TYR A 150 -3.12 -11.88 7.91
CA TYR A 150 -4.10 -11.77 8.99
C TYR A 150 -4.55 -13.14 9.53
N TYR A 151 -4.69 -14.15 8.68
CA TYR A 151 -4.96 -15.51 9.17
C TYR A 151 -3.81 -16.07 9.99
N ALA A 152 -2.56 -15.80 9.60
CA ALA A 152 -1.39 -16.23 10.35
C ALA A 152 -1.31 -15.54 11.72
N THR A 153 -1.62 -14.24 11.82
CA THR A 153 -1.65 -13.55 13.12
C THR A 153 -2.76 -14.05 14.05
N LEU A 154 -3.86 -14.54 13.49
CA LEU A 154 -4.93 -15.20 14.24
C LEU A 154 -4.68 -16.70 14.51
N ALA A 155 -3.47 -17.21 14.22
CA ALA A 155 -3.09 -18.62 14.33
C ALA A 155 -3.97 -19.59 13.49
N GLN A 156 -4.66 -19.10 12.47
CA GLN A 156 -5.49 -19.90 11.55
C GLN A 156 -4.64 -20.46 10.41
N MET A 157 -3.71 -21.35 10.75
CA MET A 157 -2.61 -21.78 9.88
C MET A 157 -3.06 -22.37 8.54
N ASP A 158 -4.11 -23.20 8.52
CA ASP A 158 -4.59 -23.81 7.28
C ASP A 158 -5.21 -22.78 6.31
N LYS A 159 -5.91 -21.79 6.86
CA LYS A 159 -6.47 -20.70 6.05
C LYS A 159 -5.37 -19.77 5.55
N ALA A 160 -4.39 -19.46 6.39
CA ALA A 160 -3.21 -18.69 6.00
C ALA A 160 -2.47 -19.37 4.86
N ARG A 161 -2.18 -20.67 5.00
CA ARG A 161 -1.52 -21.48 3.98
C ARG A 161 -2.29 -21.48 2.66
N THR A 162 -3.61 -21.66 2.72
CA THR A 162 -4.46 -21.72 1.52
C THR A 162 -4.47 -20.37 0.79
N ALA A 163 -4.70 -19.28 1.51
CA ALA A 163 -4.71 -17.93 0.93
C ALA A 163 -3.34 -17.56 0.34
N MET A 164 -2.23 -17.89 1.01
CA MET A 164 -0.89 -17.60 0.51
C MET A 164 -0.55 -18.39 -0.77
N LYS A 165 -1.00 -19.65 -0.87
CA LYS A 165 -0.86 -20.43 -2.11
C LYS A 165 -1.60 -19.80 -3.28
N VAL A 166 -2.80 -19.26 -3.04
CA VAL A 166 -3.56 -18.55 -4.08
C VAL A 166 -2.81 -17.30 -4.53
N ALA A 167 -2.31 -16.49 -3.59
CA ALA A 167 -1.51 -15.30 -3.90
C ALA A 167 -0.28 -15.62 -4.77
N LEU A 168 0.48 -16.68 -4.40
CA LEU A 168 1.64 -17.15 -5.16
C LEU A 168 1.29 -17.65 -6.56
N ASN A 169 0.17 -18.38 -6.71
CA ASN A 169 -0.25 -18.87 -8.02
C ASN A 169 -0.65 -17.71 -8.95
N LEU A 170 -1.27 -16.67 -8.41
CA LEU A 170 -1.68 -15.50 -9.18
C LEU A 170 -0.49 -14.61 -9.59
N ALA A 171 0.52 -14.47 -8.74
CA ALA A 171 1.68 -13.63 -9.00
C ALA A 171 2.99 -14.23 -8.44
N PRO A 172 3.51 -15.29 -9.08
CA PRO A 172 4.67 -16.05 -8.58
C PRO A 172 5.98 -15.27 -8.59
N ASN A 173 6.08 -14.25 -9.45
CA ASN A 173 7.28 -13.42 -9.62
C ASN A 173 7.12 -12.01 -9.02
N ASN A 174 6.16 -11.80 -8.13
CA ASN A 174 6.03 -10.51 -7.45
C ASN A 174 6.89 -10.51 -6.16
N ARG A 175 7.81 -9.54 -6.05
CA ARG A 175 8.76 -9.44 -4.91
C ARG A 175 8.05 -9.34 -3.56
N PHE A 176 7.00 -8.51 -3.46
CA PHE A 176 6.23 -8.38 -2.23
C PHE A 176 5.65 -9.73 -1.81
N ILE A 177 4.99 -10.41 -2.76
CA ILE A 177 4.32 -11.68 -2.49
C ILE A 177 5.35 -12.76 -2.13
N LEU A 178 6.48 -12.83 -2.81
CA LEU A 178 7.54 -13.78 -2.49
C LEU A 178 8.12 -13.58 -1.09
N ARG A 179 8.39 -12.33 -0.70
CA ARG A 179 8.91 -11.97 0.62
C ARG A 179 7.90 -12.28 1.73
N SER A 180 6.64 -11.91 1.50
CA SER A 180 5.54 -12.20 2.42
C SER A 180 5.26 -13.70 2.53
N ALA A 181 5.30 -14.43 1.42
CA ALA A 181 5.09 -15.88 1.41
C ALA A 181 6.23 -16.64 2.10
N SER A 182 7.49 -16.25 1.86
CA SER A 182 8.65 -16.85 2.54
C SER A 182 8.53 -16.70 4.06
N SER A 183 8.21 -15.48 4.49
CA SER A 183 8.06 -15.16 5.91
C SER A 183 6.84 -15.85 6.54
N CYS A 184 5.72 -15.93 5.80
CA CYS A 184 4.52 -16.66 6.22
C CYS A 184 4.82 -18.16 6.36
N PHE A 185 5.49 -18.80 5.39
CA PHE A 185 5.83 -20.22 5.49
C PHE A 185 6.83 -20.52 6.61
N ASN A 186 7.78 -19.63 6.88
CA ASN A 186 8.64 -19.75 8.07
C ASN A 186 7.81 -19.76 9.37
N HIS A 187 6.84 -18.85 9.48
CA HIS A 187 5.92 -18.81 10.63
C HIS A 187 5.03 -20.07 10.72
N LEU A 188 4.59 -20.60 9.57
CA LEU A 188 3.82 -21.86 9.47
C LEU A 188 4.67 -23.12 9.71
N ARG A 189 5.95 -22.98 10.10
CA ARG A 189 6.92 -24.08 10.28
C ARG A 189 7.15 -24.90 9.01
N GLU A 190 7.11 -24.25 7.85
CA GLU A 190 7.41 -24.81 6.53
C GLU A 190 8.61 -24.12 5.84
N PRO A 191 9.80 -24.10 6.48
CA PRO A 191 10.96 -23.37 5.94
C PRO A 191 11.44 -23.93 4.58
N ASP A 192 11.32 -25.23 4.35
CA ASP A 192 11.69 -25.83 3.06
C ASP A 192 10.85 -25.26 1.92
N ARG A 193 9.56 -25.02 2.18
CA ARG A 193 8.66 -24.40 1.22
C ARG A 193 9.08 -22.95 0.96
N ALA A 194 9.43 -22.19 2.00
CA ALA A 194 9.93 -20.82 1.87
C ALA A 194 11.18 -20.75 0.98
N VAL A 195 12.15 -21.63 1.19
CA VAL A 195 13.36 -21.71 0.35
C VAL A 195 13.02 -22.11 -1.08
N SER A 196 12.12 -23.08 -1.25
CA SER A 196 11.73 -23.58 -2.58
C SER A 196 11.08 -22.51 -3.46
N ILE A 197 10.23 -21.64 -2.90
CA ILE A 197 9.57 -20.57 -3.67
C ILE A 197 10.56 -19.48 -4.09
N LEU A 198 11.52 -19.15 -3.22
CA LEU A 198 12.53 -18.13 -3.51
C LEU A 198 13.48 -18.61 -4.61
N ARG A 199 13.94 -19.87 -4.54
CA ARG A 199 14.82 -20.46 -5.56
C ARG A 199 14.19 -20.56 -6.95
N ARG A 200 12.87 -20.72 -7.03
CA ARG A 200 12.15 -20.80 -8.30
C ARG A 200 11.96 -19.44 -8.96
N SER A 201 12.00 -18.35 -8.19
CA SER A 201 11.85 -17.01 -8.73
C SER A 201 13.18 -16.50 -9.30
N PRO A 202 13.19 -15.87 -10.49
CA PRO A 202 14.40 -15.22 -11.01
C PRO A 202 14.83 -14.00 -10.17
N LEU A 203 14.00 -13.54 -9.23
CA LEU A 203 14.25 -12.33 -8.43
C LEU A 203 15.19 -12.53 -7.24
N HIS A 204 15.58 -13.78 -6.89
CA HIS A 204 16.53 -14.02 -5.79
C HIS A 204 17.92 -13.42 -6.04
N LEU A 205 18.26 -13.07 -7.29
CA LEU A 205 19.51 -12.39 -7.65
C LEU A 205 19.47 -10.87 -7.43
N LEU A 206 18.28 -10.27 -7.30
CA LEU A 206 18.04 -8.82 -7.29
C LEU A 206 17.51 -8.30 -5.94
N ASP A 207 17.21 -9.20 -4.99
CA ASP A 207 16.81 -8.87 -3.63
C ASP A 207 18.05 -8.97 -2.72
N PRO A 208 18.56 -7.87 -2.12
CA PRO A 208 19.77 -7.87 -1.29
C PRO A 208 19.61 -8.66 0.01
#